data_AF-A0A820S7S9-F1
#
_entry.id   AF-A0A820S7S9-F1
#
_cell.length_a   1.000
_cell.length_b   1.000
_cell.length_c   1.000
_cell.angle_alpha   90.00
_cell.angle_beta   90.00
_cell.angle_gamma   90.00
#
_symmetry.space_group_name_H-M   'P 1'
#
loop_
_entity.id
_entity.type
_entity.pdbx_description
1 polymer ?
#
loop_
_entity_poly.entity_id
_entity_poly.type
_entity_poly.pdbx_seq_one_letter_code
_entity_poly.pdbx_strand_id
1 'polypeptide(L)'
;MLQAWLTGIGTGSSAASLPVTFRCLEETLKLDRRVTRFVLPIGATVNMDGTALYEAVAPVFLAQLIGIKLGIGQLIIVSLTATVASVGAASIPSAGLVTMLLVMSAVNIPAKEITIIFAIDWALDRIRTSVNILGDGIGAGVVNYLCRAELGPPDIEDTENINSSVNARTASEISSDRRVRSRDDFNETSKL
;
A
#
# COMPACT_ATOMS: atom_id res chain seq x y z
N MET A 1 -4.86 -5.40 8.04
CA MET A 1 -3.77 -4.47 7.64
C MET A 1 -2.38 -5.09 7.71
N LEU A 2 -2.03 -5.88 8.73
CA LEU A 2 -0.71 -6.51 8.82
C LEU A 2 -0.34 -7.34 7.57
N GLN A 3 -1.29 -8.10 7.02
CA GLN A 3 -1.07 -8.87 5.78
C GLN A 3 -0.73 -7.97 4.59
N ALA A 4 -1.51 -6.91 4.36
CA ALA A 4 -1.23 -5.93 3.29
C ALA A 4 0.15 -5.27 3.45
N TRP A 5 0.50 -4.89 4.69
CA TRP A 5 1.81 -4.31 5.02
C TRP A 5 2.97 -5.28 4.71
N LEU A 6 2.85 -6.54 5.12
CA LEU A 6 3.86 -7.57 4.83
C LEU A 6 3.95 -7.87 3.32
N THR A 7 2.82 -7.91 2.61
CA THR A 7 2.80 -8.04 1.15
C THR A 7 3.49 -6.85 0.47
N GLY A 8 3.27 -5.63 0.97
CA GLY A 8 3.96 -4.43 0.52
C GLY A 8 5.47 -4.50 0.69
N ILE A 9 5.94 -4.91 1.88
CA ILE A 9 7.37 -5.10 2.15
C ILE A 9 7.98 -6.18 1.24
N GLY A 10 7.24 -7.29 1.03
CA GLY A 10 7.71 -8.39 0.21
C GLY A 10 7.82 -8.04 -1.28
N THR A 11 6.81 -7.35 -1.80
CA THR A 11 6.72 -7.01 -3.24
C THR A 11 7.45 -5.71 -3.61
N GLY A 12 7.56 -4.76 -2.68
CA GLY A 12 8.06 -3.41 -2.97
C GLY A 12 7.12 -2.61 -3.89
N SER A 13 5.84 -2.97 -3.99
CA SER A 13 4.87 -2.24 -4.82
C SER A 13 3.52 -2.06 -4.12
N SER A 14 3.08 -0.80 -4.00
CA SER A 14 1.74 -0.46 -3.51
C SER A 14 0.66 -1.03 -4.42
N ALA A 15 0.84 -0.94 -5.74
CA ALA A 15 -0.11 -1.48 -6.72
C ALA A 15 -0.26 -3.01 -6.60
N ALA A 16 0.84 -3.75 -6.41
CA ALA A 16 0.79 -5.20 -6.23
C ALA A 16 0.09 -5.60 -4.91
N SER A 17 0.21 -4.79 -3.87
CA SER A 17 -0.43 -5.02 -2.56
C SER A 17 -1.89 -4.56 -2.50
N LEU A 18 -2.37 -3.82 -3.49
CA LEU A 18 -3.68 -3.18 -3.48
C LEU A 18 -4.85 -4.16 -3.26
N PRO A 19 -4.92 -5.34 -3.92
CA PRO A 19 -6.00 -6.30 -3.69
C PRO A 19 -6.02 -6.86 -2.26
N VAL A 20 -4.84 -7.03 -1.64
CA VAL A 20 -4.72 -7.48 -0.24
C VAL A 20 -5.15 -6.36 0.71
N THR A 21 -4.85 -5.10 0.36
CA THR A 21 -5.26 -3.91 1.10
C THR A 21 -6.78 -3.75 1.11
N PHE A 22 -7.44 -3.92 -0.04
CA PHE A 22 -8.91 -3.96 -0.14
C PHE A 22 -9.52 -4.98 0.82
N ARG A 23 -9.07 -6.25 0.76
CA ARG A 23 -9.57 -7.31 1.64
C ARG A 23 -9.34 -6.99 3.12
N CYS A 24 -8.17 -6.48 3.48
CA CYS A 24 -7.86 -6.09 4.85
C CYS A 24 -8.82 -4.99 5.37
N LEU A 25 -9.14 -4.00 4.55
CA LEU A 25 -9.98 -2.86 4.97
C LEU A 25 -11.47 -3.23 5.01
N GLU A 26 -11.95 -3.97 4.01
CA GLU A 26 -13.36 -4.38 3.92
C GLU A 26 -13.70 -5.55 4.85
N GLU A 27 -12.90 -6.62 4.86
CA GLU A 27 -13.24 -7.84 5.59
C GLU A 27 -12.80 -7.79 7.06
N THR A 28 -11.60 -7.24 7.34
CA THR A 28 -11.06 -7.20 8.70
C THR A 28 -11.49 -5.94 9.45
N LEU A 29 -11.37 -4.77 8.82
CA LEU A 29 -11.69 -3.48 9.46
C LEU A 29 -13.13 -3.02 9.22
N LYS A 30 -13.90 -3.74 8.38
CA LYS A 30 -15.31 -3.47 8.08
C LYS A 30 -15.59 -2.04 7.64
N LEU A 31 -14.66 -1.45 6.88
CA LEU A 31 -14.88 -0.16 6.24
C LEU A 31 -15.91 -0.29 5.12
N ASP A 32 -16.65 0.78 4.84
CA ASP A 32 -17.63 0.81 3.77
C ASP A 32 -16.95 0.67 2.39
N ARG A 33 -17.49 -0.21 1.55
CA ARG A 33 -16.97 -0.49 0.21
C ARG A 33 -16.92 0.73 -0.69
N ARG A 34 -17.86 1.66 -0.52
CA ARG A 34 -17.90 2.90 -1.31
C ARG A 34 -16.71 3.78 -0.97
N VAL A 35 -16.29 3.81 0.31
CA VAL A 35 -15.12 4.55 0.76
C VAL A 35 -13.84 3.87 0.28
N THR A 36 -13.68 2.56 0.49
CA THR A 36 -12.45 1.84 0.11
C THR A 36 -12.20 1.91 -1.40
N ARG A 37 -13.24 1.74 -2.22
CA ARG A 37 -13.16 1.81 -3.69
C ARG A 37 -12.88 3.19 -4.23
N PHE A 38 -13.22 4.24 -3.48
CA PHE A 38 -12.87 5.60 -3.83
C PHE A 38 -11.45 5.96 -3.38
N VAL A 39 -11.13 5.71 -2.11
CA VAL A 39 -9.89 6.19 -1.48
C VAL A 39 -8.67 5.40 -1.93
N LEU A 40 -8.73 4.06 -2.01
CA LEU A 40 -7.53 3.25 -2.23
C LEU A 40 -6.91 3.40 -3.62
N PRO A 41 -7.67 3.45 -4.74
CA PRO A 41 -7.07 3.68 -6.05
C PRO A 41 -6.41 5.05 -6.17
N ILE A 42 -7.00 6.07 -5.55
CA ILE A 42 -6.46 7.44 -5.53
C ILE A 42 -5.23 7.48 -4.61
N GLY A 43 -5.32 6.90 -3.41
CA GLY A 43 -4.23 6.85 -2.43
C GLY A 43 -2.99 6.13 -2.98
N ALA A 44 -3.17 4.96 -3.60
CA ALA A 44 -2.06 4.16 -4.11
C ALA A 44 -1.21 4.88 -5.18
N THR A 45 -1.72 5.95 -5.79
CA THR A 45 -1.01 6.77 -6.78
C THR A 45 -0.60 8.14 -6.23
N VAL A 46 -1.47 8.83 -5.48
CA VAL A 46 -1.24 10.21 -5.04
C VAL A 46 -0.60 10.26 -3.65
N ASN A 47 -0.97 9.36 -2.76
CA ASN A 47 -0.58 9.39 -1.34
C ASN A 47 0.74 8.65 -1.09
N MET A 48 1.81 9.21 -1.66
CA MET A 48 3.16 8.64 -1.57
C MET A 48 4.04 9.33 -0.52
N ASP A 49 3.59 9.37 0.73
CA ASP A 49 4.33 10.03 1.83
C ASP A 49 5.75 9.48 2.03
N GLY A 50 5.92 8.17 1.94
CA GLY A 50 7.23 7.52 2.03
C GLY A 50 8.16 7.92 0.88
N THR A 51 7.60 8.14 -0.32
CA THR A 51 8.36 8.63 -1.48
C THR A 51 8.76 10.08 -1.28
N ALA A 52 7.85 10.95 -0.82
CA ALA A 52 8.15 12.35 -0.51
C ALA A 52 9.24 12.48 0.56
N LEU A 53 9.15 11.68 1.62
CA LEU A 53 10.15 11.66 2.69
C LEU A 53 11.53 11.25 2.15
N TYR A 54 11.58 10.19 1.34
CA TYR A 54 12.81 9.76 0.69
C TYR A 54 13.39 10.85 -0.22
N GLU A 55 12.57 11.44 -1.08
CA GLU A 55 12.97 12.51 -2.01
C GLU A 55 13.40 13.80 -1.31
N ALA A 56 12.92 14.07 -0.09
CA ALA A 56 13.37 15.20 0.69
C ALA A 56 14.70 14.91 1.42
N VAL A 57 14.83 13.73 2.03
CA VAL A 57 15.98 13.40 2.88
C VAL A 57 17.23 13.07 2.06
N ALA A 58 17.08 12.34 0.95
CA ALA A 58 18.24 11.82 0.24
C ALA A 58 19.07 12.87 -0.51
N PRO A 59 18.52 13.91 -1.17
CA PRO A 59 19.30 15.02 -1.72
C PRO A 59 20.04 15.80 -0.64
N VAL A 60 19.42 16.00 0.52
CA VAL A 60 20.06 16.67 1.66
C VAL A 60 21.22 15.83 2.17
N PHE A 61 21.04 14.52 2.29
CA PHE A 61 22.10 13.58 2.64
C PHE A 61 23.26 13.60 1.63
N LEU A 62 22.96 13.55 0.32
CA LEU A 62 23.99 13.60 -0.73
C LEU A 62 24.75 14.93 -0.70
N ALA A 63 24.06 16.06 -0.54
CA ALA A 63 24.69 17.37 -0.43
C ALA A 63 25.66 17.43 0.77
N GLN A 64 25.25 16.88 1.93
CA GLN A 64 26.10 16.79 3.11
C GLN A 64 27.32 15.88 2.88
N LEU A 65 27.14 14.77 2.19
CA LEU A 65 28.20 13.80 1.91
C LEU A 65 29.33 14.39 1.05
N ILE A 66 28.98 15.20 0.04
CA ILE A 66 29.94 15.83 -0.89
C ILE A 66 30.37 17.23 -0.45
N GLY A 67 29.91 17.71 0.71
CA GLY A 67 30.26 19.01 1.26
C GLY A 67 29.56 20.22 0.63
N ILE A 68 28.47 20.02 -0.12
CA ILE A 68 27.62 21.10 -0.62
C ILE A 68 26.70 21.57 0.51
N LYS A 69 26.81 22.86 0.87
CA LYS A 69 25.90 23.49 1.84
C LYS A 69 24.64 23.94 1.13
N LEU A 70 23.51 23.33 1.47
CA LEU A 70 22.19 23.79 1.03
C LEU A 70 21.74 24.98 1.86
N GLY A 71 21.37 26.08 1.20
CA GLY A 71 20.71 27.21 1.84
C GLY A 71 19.25 26.93 2.18
N ILE A 72 18.64 27.77 3.02
CA ILE A 72 17.22 27.66 3.38
C ILE A 72 16.30 27.70 2.14
N GLY A 73 16.62 28.55 1.16
CA GLY A 73 15.87 28.60 -0.10
C GLY A 73 15.92 27.28 -0.88
N GLN A 74 17.07 26.60 -0.90
CA GLN A 74 17.20 25.28 -1.55
C GLN A 74 16.45 24.19 -0.78
N LEU A 75 16.41 24.25 0.56
CA LEU A 75 15.61 23.32 1.37
C LEU A 75 14.10 23.46 1.08
N ILE A 76 13.62 24.68 0.90
CA ILE A 76 12.22 24.94 0.49
C ILE A 76 11.96 24.36 -0.91
N ILE A 77 12.88 24.56 -1.85
CA ILE A 77 12.78 23.99 -3.20
C ILE A 77 12.77 22.46 -3.14
N VAL A 78 13.65 21.82 -2.36
CA VAL A 78 13.66 20.36 -2.15
C VAL A 78 12.31 19.90 -1.62
N SER A 79 11.79 20.54 -0.58
CA SER A 79 10.49 20.17 0.00
C SER A 79 9.36 20.24 -1.03
N LEU A 80 9.27 21.35 -1.79
CA LEU A 80 8.20 21.53 -2.78
C LEU A 80 8.33 20.53 -3.94
N THR A 81 9.54 20.39 -4.47
CA THR A 81 9.81 19.49 -5.59
C THR A 81 9.63 18.03 -5.20
N ALA A 82 10.02 17.62 -3.99
CA ALA A 82 9.78 16.28 -3.44
C ALA A 82 8.28 15.98 -3.30
N THR A 83 7.47 16.94 -2.84
CA THR A 83 6.01 16.74 -2.78
C THR A 83 5.39 16.59 -4.17
N VAL A 84 5.85 17.36 -5.15
CA VAL A 84 5.35 17.25 -6.54
C VAL A 84 5.82 15.94 -7.19
N ALA A 85 7.08 15.59 -6.96
CA ALA A 85 7.70 14.39 -7.52
C ALA A 85 7.10 13.10 -6.94
N SER A 86 6.77 13.08 -5.64
CA SER A 86 6.12 11.92 -5.02
C SER A 86 4.76 11.60 -5.60
N VAL A 87 3.96 12.60 -5.98
CA VAL A 87 2.66 12.40 -6.66
C VAL A 87 2.85 11.89 -8.08
N GLY A 88 3.96 12.26 -8.73
CA GLY A 88 4.30 11.82 -10.09
C GLY A 88 5.01 10.47 -10.17
N ALA A 89 5.40 9.88 -9.04
CA ALA A 89 6.10 8.61 -8.99
C ALA A 89 5.13 7.45 -9.29
N ALA A 90 5.53 6.54 -10.18
CA ALA A 90 4.76 5.34 -10.46
C ALA A 90 4.81 4.38 -9.25
N SER A 91 3.71 3.68 -8.95
CA SER A 91 3.59 2.72 -7.82
C SER A 91 4.26 1.37 -8.09
N ILE A 92 5.44 1.40 -8.73
CA ILE A 92 6.26 0.24 -9.09
C ILE A 92 7.61 0.31 -8.37
N PRO A 93 8.30 -0.82 -8.17
CA PRO A 93 9.58 -0.84 -7.51
C PRO A 93 10.61 0.04 -8.23
N SER A 94 11.48 0.69 -7.45
CA SER A 94 12.55 1.56 -7.94
C SER A 94 12.14 2.81 -8.74
N ALA A 95 10.84 3.12 -8.90
CA ALA A 95 10.38 4.33 -9.59
C ALA A 95 10.90 5.64 -8.95
N GLY A 96 11.07 5.63 -7.62
CA GLY A 96 11.53 6.79 -6.85
C GLY A 96 12.94 7.28 -7.21
N LEU A 97 13.77 6.47 -7.87
CA LEU A 97 15.10 6.91 -8.31
C LEU A 97 15.04 7.88 -9.50
N VAL A 98 14.04 7.74 -10.38
CA VAL A 98 13.88 8.63 -11.54
C VAL A 98 13.40 9.99 -11.09
N THR A 99 12.42 10.03 -10.20
CA THR A 99 11.88 11.25 -9.62
C THR A 99 12.87 11.94 -8.67
N MET A 100 13.76 11.18 -8.00
CA MET A 100 14.90 11.72 -7.27
C MET A 100 15.83 12.58 -8.14
N LEU A 101 16.11 12.16 -9.39
CA LEU A 101 16.95 12.95 -10.30
C LEU A 101 16.35 14.33 -10.59
N LEU A 102 15.02 14.42 -10.64
CA LEU A 102 14.32 15.69 -10.81
C LEU A 102 14.53 16.62 -9.61
N VAL A 103 14.42 16.09 -8.38
CA VAL A 103 14.66 16.88 -7.15
C VAL A 103 16.12 17.30 -7.05
N MET A 104 17.07 16.41 -7.35
CA MET A 104 18.51 16.72 -7.37
C MET A 104 18.84 17.83 -8.38
N SER A 105 18.23 17.78 -9.57
CA SER A 105 18.40 18.80 -10.60
C SER A 105 17.89 20.17 -10.16
N ALA A 106 16.81 20.23 -9.36
CA ALA A 106 16.23 21.48 -8.88
C ALA A 106 17.16 22.25 -7.92
N VAL A 107 18.07 21.56 -7.24
CA VAL A 107 19.08 22.16 -6.35
C VAL A 107 20.51 22.05 -6.85
N ASN A 108 20.70 21.64 -8.12
CA ASN A 108 22.00 21.50 -8.77
C ASN A 108 22.95 20.49 -8.10
N ILE A 109 22.42 19.40 -7.55
CA ILE A 109 23.24 18.28 -7.06
C ILE A 109 23.59 17.36 -8.24
N PRO A 110 24.86 17.01 -8.46
CA PRO A 110 25.26 16.15 -9.57
C PRO A 110 24.60 14.77 -9.54
N ALA A 111 24.00 14.34 -10.66
CA ALA A 111 23.31 13.05 -10.77
C ALA A 111 24.20 11.84 -10.47
N LYS A 112 25.53 11.94 -10.67
CA LYS A 112 26.49 10.85 -10.39
C LYS A 112 26.43 10.33 -8.95
N GLU A 113 26.00 11.18 -8.02
CA GLU A 113 25.94 10.87 -6.58
C GLU A 113 24.78 9.93 -6.23
N ILE A 114 23.78 9.78 -7.11
CA ILE A 114 22.64 8.87 -6.89
C ILE A 114 23.08 7.40 -6.76
N THR A 115 24.24 7.04 -7.31
CA THR A 115 24.80 5.69 -7.30
C THR A 115 24.94 5.12 -5.88
N ILE A 116 25.24 5.99 -4.91
CA ILE A 116 25.37 5.60 -3.49
C ILE A 116 24.01 5.17 -2.92
N ILE A 117 22.95 5.90 -3.29
CA ILE A 117 21.58 5.58 -2.87
C ILE A 117 21.06 4.35 -3.59
N PHE A 118 21.37 4.21 -4.88
CA PHE A 118 21.00 3.04 -5.67
C PHE A 118 21.41 1.72 -5.00
N ALA A 119 22.59 1.68 -4.38
CA ALA A 119 23.09 0.49 -3.67
C ALA A 119 22.20 0.03 -2.51
N ILE A 120 21.48 0.96 -1.87
CA ILE A 120 20.59 0.69 -0.72
C ILE A 120 19.10 0.84 -1.07
N ASP A 121 18.78 1.29 -2.28
CA ASP A 121 17.40 1.60 -2.69
C ASP A 121 16.50 0.37 -2.61
N TRP A 122 17.04 -0.84 -2.85
CA TRP A 122 16.26 -2.08 -2.68
C TRP A 122 15.63 -2.18 -1.28
N ALA A 123 16.34 -1.81 -0.22
CA ALA A 123 15.80 -1.87 1.15
C ALA A 123 14.90 -0.67 1.44
N LEU A 124 15.32 0.53 1.03
CA LEU A 124 14.56 1.75 1.26
C LEU A 124 13.20 1.73 0.53
N ASP A 125 13.16 1.23 -0.70
CA ASP A 125 11.95 1.14 -1.52
C ASP A 125 10.84 0.31 -0.86
N ARG A 126 11.23 -0.81 -0.24
CA ARG A 126 10.30 -1.66 0.52
C ARG A 126 9.75 -0.94 1.75
N ILE A 127 10.59 -0.18 2.44
CA ILE A 127 10.16 0.63 3.60
C ILE A 127 9.20 1.74 3.14
N ARG A 128 9.53 2.47 2.06
CA ARG A 128 8.68 3.52 1.47
C ARG A 128 7.30 2.98 1.12
N THR A 129 7.28 1.88 0.36
CA THR A 129 6.04 1.19 -0.03
C THR A 129 5.21 0.83 1.19
N SER A 130 5.85 0.31 2.25
CA SER A 130 5.16 -0.08 3.46
C SER A 130 4.49 1.10 4.17
N VAL A 131 5.12 2.29 4.16
CA VAL A 131 4.56 3.52 4.74
C VAL A 131 3.39 4.00 3.89
N ASN A 132 3.51 4.01 2.57
CA ASN A 132 2.44 4.44 1.66
C ASN A 132 1.18 3.57 1.86
N ILE A 133 1.31 2.24 1.92
CA ILE A 133 0.19 1.32 2.16
C ILE A 133 -0.49 1.57 3.51
N LEU A 134 0.30 1.85 4.55
CA LEU A 134 -0.27 2.19 5.86
C LEU A 134 -1.00 3.54 5.82
N GLY A 135 -0.44 4.53 5.14
CA GLY A 135 -1.06 5.83 4.89
C GLY A 135 -2.42 5.69 4.21
N ASP A 136 -2.51 4.91 3.15
CA ASP A 136 -3.76 4.65 2.42
C ASP A 136 -4.83 3.99 3.31
N GLY A 137 -4.41 3.01 4.12
CA GLY A 137 -5.31 2.33 5.06
C GLY A 137 -5.84 3.25 6.15
N ILE A 138 -4.97 4.10 6.72
CA ILE A 138 -5.36 5.10 7.72
C ILE A 138 -6.28 6.15 7.09
N GLY A 139 -5.92 6.65 5.89
CA GLY A 139 -6.71 7.61 5.14
C GLY A 139 -8.12 7.09 4.86
N ALA A 140 -8.25 5.85 4.40
CA ALA A 140 -9.55 5.21 4.20
C ALA A 140 -10.37 5.13 5.50
N GLY A 141 -9.73 4.80 6.63
CA GLY A 141 -10.39 4.77 7.94
C GLY A 141 -10.87 6.15 8.41
N VAL A 142 -10.06 7.19 8.21
CA VAL A 142 -10.41 8.58 8.54
C VAL A 142 -11.57 9.07 7.68
N VAL A 143 -11.52 8.86 6.36
CA VAL A 143 -12.61 9.24 5.46
C VAL A 143 -13.89 8.50 5.81
N ASN A 144 -13.81 7.20 6.11
CA ASN A 144 -14.97 6.42 6.54
C ASN A 144 -15.59 6.96 7.84
N TYR A 145 -14.76 7.38 8.79
CA TYR A 145 -15.24 7.99 10.03
C TYR A 145 -15.91 9.35 9.79
N LEU A 146 -15.33 10.18 8.92
CA LEU A 146 -15.86 11.52 8.61
C LEU A 146 -17.16 11.44 7.81
N CYS A 147 -17.27 10.51 6.87
CA CYS A 147 -18.44 10.36 5.99
C CYS A 147 -19.56 9.47 6.57
N ARG A 148 -19.45 9.04 7.84
CA ARG A 148 -20.41 8.11 8.46
C ARG A 148 -21.87 8.60 8.45
N ALA A 149 -22.09 9.92 8.42
CA ALA A 149 -23.42 10.51 8.41
C ALA A 149 -24.04 10.44 7.00
N GLU A 150 -23.20 10.52 5.97
CA GLU A 150 -23.57 10.50 4.56
C GLU A 150 -23.70 9.09 4.00
N LEU A 151 -23.05 8.10 4.63
CA LEU A 151 -23.01 6.72 4.13
C LEU A 151 -24.36 5.99 4.19
N GLY A 152 -25.39 6.51 4.88
CA GLY A 152 -26.71 5.88 4.90
C GLY A 152 -26.69 4.39 5.29
N PRO A 153 -27.79 3.64 5.11
CA PRO A 153 -27.74 2.19 5.22
C PRO A 153 -26.92 1.59 4.06
N PRO A 154 -26.20 0.47 4.29
CA PRO A 154 -25.45 -0.20 3.24
C PRO A 154 -26.39 -0.63 2.10
N ASP A 155 -25.92 -0.48 0.86
CA ASP A 155 -26.71 -0.77 -0.33
C ASP A 155 -27.15 -2.25 -0.35
N ILE A 156 -28.41 -2.53 -0.72
CA ILE A 156 -29.05 -3.85 -0.61
C ILE A 156 -28.30 -4.92 -1.45
N GLU A 157 -27.68 -4.53 -2.56
CA GLU A 157 -26.86 -5.42 -3.40
C GLU A 157 -25.61 -5.97 -2.69
N ASP A 158 -25.00 -5.21 -1.77
CA ASP A 158 -23.85 -5.68 -1.00
C ASP A 158 -24.29 -6.73 0.04
N THR A 159 -25.49 -6.59 0.60
CA THR A 159 -26.03 -7.53 1.59
C THR A 159 -26.36 -8.89 0.94
N GLU A 160 -26.92 -8.90 -0.27
CA GLU A 160 -27.19 -10.14 -1.03
C GLU A 160 -25.91 -10.85 -1.47
N ASN A 161 -24.89 -10.11 -1.92
CA ASN A 161 -23.60 -10.68 -2.32
C ASN A 161 -22.78 -11.22 -1.13
N ILE A 162 -22.86 -10.59 0.04
CA ILE A 162 -22.26 -11.10 1.27
C ILE A 162 -22.99 -12.37 1.71
N ASN A 163 -24.33 -12.37 1.72
CA ASN A 163 -25.10 -13.55 2.11
C ASN A 163 -24.88 -14.73 1.15
N SER A 164 -24.81 -14.49 -0.16
CA SER A 164 -24.54 -15.55 -1.15
C SER A 164 -23.13 -16.14 -1.01
N SER A 165 -22.12 -15.30 -0.78
CA SER A 165 -20.73 -15.76 -0.59
C SER A 165 -20.50 -16.47 0.75
N VAL A 166 -21.14 -16.02 1.83
CA VAL A 166 -21.15 -16.72 3.13
C VAL A 166 -21.84 -18.07 3.00
N ASN A 167 -23.03 -18.12 2.38
CA ASN A 167 -23.76 -19.36 2.16
C ASN A 167 -22.97 -20.35 1.29
N ALA A 168 -22.25 -19.87 0.27
CA ALA A 168 -21.39 -20.70 -0.58
C ALA A 168 -20.19 -21.30 0.20
N ARG A 169 -19.58 -20.53 1.10
CA ARG A 169 -18.48 -21.01 1.96
C ARG A 169 -18.96 -22.04 2.98
N THR A 170 -20.09 -21.79 3.64
CA THR A 170 -20.70 -22.74 4.59
C THR A 170 -21.13 -24.03 3.89
N ALA A 171 -21.68 -23.96 2.68
CA ALA A 171 -22.01 -25.14 1.89
C ALA A 171 -20.77 -25.94 1.48
N SER A 172 -19.68 -25.25 1.12
CA SER A 172 -18.38 -25.88 0.81
C SER A 172 -17.84 -26.64 2.03
N GLU A 173 -17.79 -26.01 3.20
CA GLU A 173 -17.29 -26.59 4.46
C GLU A 173 -18.10 -27.83 4.88
N ILE A 174 -19.42 -27.76 4.81
CA ILE A 174 -20.33 -28.89 5.10
C ILE A 174 -20.12 -30.04 4.10
N SER A 175 -19.80 -29.74 2.83
CA SER A 175 -19.54 -30.76 1.80
C SER A 175 -18.19 -31.47 1.99
N SER A 176 -17.18 -30.75 2.49
CA SER A 176 -15.88 -31.32 2.84
C SER A 176 -15.98 -32.19 4.09
N ASP A 177 -16.71 -31.74 5.11
CA ASP A 177 -16.88 -32.46 6.37
C ASP A 177 -17.68 -33.78 6.17
N ARG A 178 -18.73 -33.74 5.33
CA ARG A 178 -19.44 -34.97 4.91
C ARG A 178 -18.56 -35.96 4.14
N ARG A 179 -17.63 -35.46 3.31
CA ARG A 179 -16.70 -36.32 2.55
C ARG A 179 -15.63 -36.98 3.43
N VAL A 180 -15.22 -36.31 4.49
CA VAL A 180 -14.27 -36.86 5.48
C VAL A 180 -14.96 -37.94 6.31
N ARG A 181 -16.14 -37.64 6.87
CA ARG A 181 -16.90 -38.59 7.68
C ARG A 181 -17.27 -39.87 6.92
N SER A 182 -17.68 -39.73 5.66
CA SER A 182 -17.99 -40.88 4.80
C SER A 182 -16.76 -41.71 4.39
N ARG A 183 -15.54 -41.14 4.44
CA ARG A 183 -14.29 -41.89 4.24
C ARG A 183 -13.86 -42.64 5.49
N ASP A 184 -14.08 -42.04 6.65
CA ASP A 184 -13.75 -42.67 7.95
C ASP A 184 -14.66 -43.88 8.20
N ASP A 185 -15.97 -43.76 7.93
CA ASP A 185 -16.94 -44.87 8.04
C ASP A 185 -16.62 -46.04 7.08
N PHE A 186 -16.07 -45.74 5.89
CA PHE A 186 -15.65 -46.76 4.91
C PHE A 186 -14.37 -47.49 5.35
N ASN A 187 -13.43 -46.79 5.98
CA ASN A 187 -12.21 -47.40 6.53
C ASN A 187 -12.47 -48.22 7.80
N GLU A 188 -13.52 -47.92 8.55
CA GLU A 188 -13.91 -48.67 9.73
C GLU A 188 -14.64 -49.98 9.35
N THR A 189 -15.47 -49.94 8.30
CA THR A 189 -16.18 -51.13 7.79
C THR A 189 -15.30 -52.09 6.98
N SER A 190 -14.15 -51.65 6.45
CA SER A 190 -13.20 -52.52 5.75
C SER A 190 -12.21 -53.26 6.67
N LYS A 191 -12.31 -53.09 7.99
CA LYS A 191 -11.47 -53.73 9.01
C LYS A 191 -12.14 -54.89 9.75
N LEU A 192 -13.36 -55.28 9.34
CA LEU A 192 -14.10 -56.47 9.78
C LEU A 192 -14.09 -57.52 8.66
#